data_AF-A0A3B0S5S8-F1
#
_entry.id   AF-A0A3B0S5S8-F1
#
_cell.length_a   1.000
_cell.length_b   1.000
_cell.length_c   1.000
_cell.angle_alpha   90.00
_cell.angle_beta   90.00
_cell.angle_gamma   90.00
#
_symmetry.space_group_name_H-M   'P 1'
#
loop_
_entity.id
_entity.type
_entity.pdbx_description
1 polymer ?
#
loop_
_entity_poly.entity_id
_entity_poly.type
_entity_poly.pdbx_seq_one_letter_code
_entity_poly.pdbx_strand_id
1 'polypeptide(L)'
;KQFGFEYPGQLGSAFAVLVSPQRDRVTLLFSRAAEGESRVATLVTTTDGETWTEGPASSAALFDSSDFAAVIEGGPGLIAVGTSPGGEFVPTAAVFTSPDGLHWTRVTPRDHNFNDKTMGDVIAVGDGYVAVGGDYEDIRLMTAWTSRDGVHWRRSPSPQGEIGAEFGFQIADALAVVDGVIWATGRDFDAARGNDNNDGSLPALWRSDNGVDWVRVDPESVTVAIPFVVIDSPELRIGVWPPPFSLIEGPVQVFIAESTDV
;
A
#
# COMPACT_ATOMS: atom_id res chain seq x y z
N LYS A 1 -20.23 18.88 15.38
CA LYS A 1 -19.63 19.60 14.22
C LYS A 1 -19.41 18.57 13.13
N GLN A 2 -20.12 18.67 12.00
CA GLN A 2 -19.86 17.82 10.83
C GLN A 2 -18.52 18.22 10.22
N PHE A 3 -17.62 17.26 10.01
CA PHE A 3 -16.36 17.48 9.33
C PHE A 3 -16.63 17.51 7.82
N GLY A 4 -16.75 18.70 7.24
CA GLY A 4 -16.57 18.89 5.79
C GLY A 4 -17.65 18.34 4.85
N PHE A 5 -18.86 18.00 5.30
CA PHE A 5 -19.95 17.60 4.38
C PHE A 5 -20.74 18.77 3.78
N GLU A 6 -20.40 20.01 4.10
CA GLU A 6 -21.24 21.19 3.82
C GLU A 6 -20.65 22.18 2.81
N TYR A 7 -20.00 21.73 1.73
CA TYR A 7 -19.88 22.55 0.51
C TYR A 7 -19.75 21.64 -0.72
N PRO A 8 -20.46 21.91 -1.83
CA PRO A 8 -20.24 21.20 -3.08
C PRO A 8 -18.89 21.67 -3.66
N GLY A 9 -17.79 20.98 -3.33
CA GLY A 9 -16.48 21.30 -3.91
C GLY A 9 -15.23 20.73 -3.26
N GLN A 10 -15.27 20.26 -2.00
CA GLN A 10 -14.12 19.57 -1.40
C GLN A 10 -14.16 18.07 -1.71
N LEU A 11 -13.37 17.66 -2.70
CA LEU A 11 -13.04 16.26 -2.92
C LEU A 11 -12.10 15.81 -1.79
N GLY A 12 -12.61 15.00 -0.88
CA GLY A 12 -11.81 14.30 0.11
C GLY A 12 -12.20 12.83 0.15
N SER A 13 -11.22 11.97 0.42
CA SER A 13 -11.43 10.53 0.56
C SER A 13 -10.79 10.05 1.85
N ALA A 14 -11.56 9.32 2.64
CA ALA A 14 -11.00 8.45 3.67
C ALA A 14 -10.27 7.32 2.95
N PHE A 15 -9.02 7.09 3.31
CA PHE A 15 -8.21 6.02 2.74
C PHE A 15 -7.72 5.01 3.78
N ALA A 16 -7.92 5.30 5.07
CA ALA A 16 -7.80 4.29 6.12
C ALA A 16 -8.89 4.47 7.20
N VAL A 17 -9.43 3.34 7.66
CA VAL A 17 -10.30 3.22 8.83
C VAL A 17 -9.55 2.39 9.86
N LEU A 18 -9.29 2.96 11.02
CA LEU A 18 -8.51 2.34 12.07
C LEU A 18 -9.42 2.14 13.28
N VAL A 19 -9.52 0.90 13.75
CA VAL A 19 -10.17 0.62 15.03
C VAL A 19 -9.08 0.59 16.09
N SER A 20 -9.29 1.27 17.22
CA SER A 20 -8.35 1.20 18.34
C SER A 20 -8.18 -0.26 18.78
N PRO A 21 -7.00 -0.65 19.32
CA PRO A 21 -6.83 -2.01 19.84
C PRO A 21 -7.85 -2.39 20.91
N GLN A 22 -8.35 -1.40 21.67
CA GLN A 22 -9.40 -1.58 22.68
C GLN A 22 -10.82 -1.64 22.09
N ARG A 23 -10.99 -1.39 20.79
CA ARG A 23 -12.26 -1.35 20.05
C ARG A 23 -13.28 -0.35 20.59
N ASP A 24 -12.80 0.70 21.22
CA ASP A 24 -13.59 1.79 21.81
C ASP A 24 -13.59 3.08 20.98
N ARG A 25 -12.77 3.11 19.92
CA ARG A 25 -12.53 4.30 19.11
C ARG A 25 -12.28 3.92 17.65
N VAL A 26 -12.85 4.70 16.75
CA VAL A 26 -12.56 4.66 15.32
C VAL A 26 -11.78 5.91 14.95
N THR A 27 -10.70 5.75 14.20
CA THR A 27 -9.93 6.83 13.63
C THR A 27 -9.97 6.72 12.11
N LEU A 28 -10.36 7.81 11.44
CA LEU A 28 -10.26 7.94 10.00
C LEU A 28 -9.03 8.77 9.66
N LEU A 29 -8.29 8.30 8.68
CA LEU A 29 -7.31 9.09 7.98
C LEU A 29 -7.89 9.44 6.60
N PHE A 30 -8.05 10.73 6.34
CA PHE A 30 -8.63 11.22 5.09
C PHE A 30 -7.76 12.30 4.47
N SER A 31 -7.69 12.29 3.14
CA SER A 31 -7.13 13.39 2.37
C SER A 31 -8.24 14.39 2.05
N ARG A 32 -7.97 15.68 2.18
CA ARG A 32 -8.88 16.74 1.73
C ARG A 32 -8.15 17.73 0.83
N ALA A 33 -8.82 18.18 -0.22
CA ALA A 33 -8.31 19.29 -1.03
C ALA A 33 -8.26 20.60 -0.19
N ALA A 34 -7.11 21.26 -0.20
CA ALA A 34 -6.91 22.62 0.29
C ALA A 34 -6.78 23.60 -0.89
N GLU A 35 -6.86 24.91 -0.60
CA GLU A 35 -6.66 25.94 -1.63
C GLU A 35 -5.27 25.79 -2.29
N GLY A 36 -5.24 25.83 -3.63
CA GLY A 36 -3.99 25.71 -4.40
C GLY A 36 -3.58 24.27 -4.77
N GLU A 37 -4.52 23.33 -4.89
CA GLU A 37 -4.32 21.92 -5.28
C GLU A 37 -3.54 21.04 -4.28
N SER A 38 -3.08 21.59 -3.17
CA SER A 38 -2.47 20.81 -2.09
C SER A 38 -3.51 19.92 -1.39
N ARG A 39 -3.16 18.65 -1.16
CA ARG A 39 -3.93 17.76 -0.27
C ARG A 39 -3.39 17.86 1.14
N VAL A 40 -4.28 18.05 2.11
CA VAL A 40 -3.96 18.00 3.55
C VAL A 40 -4.52 16.70 4.08
N ALA A 41 -3.71 15.94 4.80
CA ALA A 41 -4.16 14.72 5.42
C ALA A 41 -4.64 15.06 6.83
N THR A 42 -5.82 14.57 7.20
CA THR A 42 -6.41 14.89 8.49
C THR A 42 -6.79 13.59 9.19
N LEU A 43 -6.41 13.51 10.46
CA LEU A 43 -6.79 12.43 11.34
C LEU A 43 -8.01 12.89 12.13
N VAL A 44 -9.12 12.15 12.05
CA VAL A 44 -10.30 12.40 12.89
C VAL A 44 -10.68 11.13 13.61
N THR A 45 -11.18 11.27 14.82
CA THR A 45 -11.53 10.14 15.68
C THR A 45 -12.90 10.31 16.32
N THR A 46 -13.55 9.18 16.61
CA THR A 46 -14.86 9.11 17.24
C THR A 46 -14.93 7.90 18.17
N THR A 47 -15.75 8.00 19.22
CA THR A 47 -16.10 6.90 20.12
C THR A 47 -17.58 6.50 20.03
N ASP A 48 -18.39 7.31 19.34
CA ASP A 48 -19.85 7.16 19.24
C ASP A 48 -20.35 7.12 17.78
N GLY A 49 -19.47 7.38 16.80
CA GLY A 49 -19.81 7.49 15.38
C GLY A 49 -20.47 8.82 14.98
N GLU A 50 -20.87 9.64 15.96
CA GLU A 50 -21.66 10.87 15.76
C GLU A 50 -20.80 12.11 15.97
N THR A 51 -19.99 12.10 17.02
CA THR A 51 -19.08 13.18 17.40
C THR A 51 -17.67 12.80 16.98
N TRP A 52 -17.10 13.64 16.12
CA TRP A 52 -15.75 13.47 15.62
C TRP A 52 -14.84 14.57 16.19
N THR A 53 -13.58 14.24 16.42
CA THR A 53 -12.56 15.19 16.91
C THR A 53 -11.27 15.03 16.11
N GLU A 54 -10.59 16.14 15.84
CA GLU A 54 -9.27 16.10 15.20
C GLU A 54 -8.26 15.39 16.10
N GLY A 55 -7.38 14.61 15.48
CA GLY A 55 -6.26 13.97 16.14
C GLY A 55 -5.13 14.95 16.50
N PRO A 56 -4.04 14.45 17.11
CA PRO A 56 -2.90 15.26 17.48
C PRO A 56 -2.26 15.98 16.27
N ALA A 57 -2.03 17.28 16.38
CA ALA A 57 -1.44 18.10 15.31
C ALA A 57 -0.06 17.62 14.85
N SER A 58 0.73 17.02 15.76
CA SER A 58 2.03 16.43 15.42
C SER A 58 1.93 15.27 14.43
N SER A 59 0.87 14.46 14.55
CA SER A 59 0.62 13.38 13.60
C SER A 59 0.06 13.94 12.30
N ALA A 60 -0.85 14.93 12.36
CA ALA A 60 -1.34 15.63 11.16
C ALA A 60 -0.19 16.18 10.29
N ALA A 61 0.80 16.85 10.89
CA ALA A 61 1.97 17.36 10.17
C ALA A 61 2.81 16.26 9.48
N LEU A 62 2.84 15.05 10.06
CA LEU A 62 3.51 13.90 9.47
C LEU A 62 2.78 13.45 8.19
N PHE A 63 1.45 13.41 8.25
CA PHE A 63 0.60 13.03 7.13
C PHE A 63 0.54 14.11 6.03
N ASP A 64 0.61 15.39 6.38
CA ASP A 64 0.59 16.50 5.40
C ASP A 64 1.73 16.47 4.40
N SER A 65 2.81 15.77 4.76
CA SER A 65 3.99 15.63 3.92
C SER A 65 4.10 14.23 3.30
N SER A 66 3.29 13.27 3.74
CA SER A 66 3.48 11.86 3.41
C SER A 66 2.26 11.28 2.70
N ASP A 67 2.50 10.43 1.71
CA ASP A 67 1.43 9.71 1.02
C ASP A 67 1.37 8.29 1.57
N PHE A 68 0.23 7.90 2.14
CA PHE A 68 0.05 6.62 2.81
C PHE A 68 -0.66 5.65 1.88
N ALA A 69 -0.09 4.47 1.71
CA ALA A 69 -0.57 3.48 0.75
C ALA A 69 -1.38 2.36 1.43
N ALA A 70 -0.91 1.86 2.58
CA ALA A 70 -1.59 0.79 3.32
C ALA A 70 -1.37 0.90 4.83
N VAL A 71 -2.31 0.36 5.62
CA VAL A 71 -2.26 0.29 7.08
C VAL A 71 -2.77 -1.06 7.57
N ILE A 72 -2.05 -1.68 8.52
CA ILE A 72 -2.42 -2.95 9.15
C ILE A 72 -2.24 -2.88 10.68
N GLU A 73 -2.92 -3.78 11.40
CA GLU A 73 -2.60 -4.07 12.80
C GLU A 73 -1.30 -4.89 12.89
N GLY A 74 -0.43 -4.55 13.84
CA GLY A 74 0.85 -5.23 14.03
C GLY A 74 1.92 -4.39 14.74
N GLY A 75 3.04 -5.04 15.06
CA GLY A 75 4.19 -4.41 15.69
C GLY A 75 3.80 -3.72 17.02
N PRO A 76 4.10 -2.41 17.18
CA PRO A 76 3.69 -1.65 18.36
C PRO A 76 2.17 -1.37 18.48
N GLY A 77 1.36 -1.73 17.49
CA GLY A 77 -0.09 -1.56 17.47
C GLY A 77 -0.63 -1.53 16.05
N LEU A 78 -0.29 -0.47 15.32
CA LEU A 78 -0.56 -0.27 13.90
C LEU A 78 0.73 -0.01 13.15
N ILE A 79 0.79 -0.49 11.92
CA ILE A 79 1.86 -0.25 10.94
C ILE A 79 1.23 0.36 9.72
N ALA A 80 1.80 1.45 9.23
CA ALA A 80 1.39 2.09 8.01
C ALA A 80 2.58 2.29 7.09
N VAL A 81 2.40 2.05 5.80
CA VAL A 81 3.44 2.19 4.78
C VAL A 81 3.03 3.19 3.71
N GLY A 82 4.02 3.75 3.03
CA GLY A 82 3.80 4.69 1.95
C GLY A 82 5.07 5.40 1.55
N THR A 83 4.92 6.67 1.22
CA THR A 83 5.99 7.61 0.92
C THR A 83 5.93 8.79 1.87
N SER A 84 7.07 9.41 2.09
CA SER A 84 7.22 10.65 2.84
C SER A 84 8.28 11.47 2.11
N PRO A 85 8.29 12.81 2.18
CA PRO A 85 9.17 13.59 1.32
C PRO A 85 10.62 13.23 1.65
N GLY A 86 11.31 12.76 0.64
CA GLY A 86 12.76 12.64 0.61
C GLY A 86 13.34 13.83 -0.13
N GLY A 87 13.91 14.79 0.59
CA GLY A 87 14.43 15.99 -0.06
C GLY A 87 13.40 16.66 -0.98
N GLU A 88 13.87 17.44 -1.95
CA GLU A 88 13.03 18.40 -2.66
C GLU A 88 12.24 17.79 -3.84
N PHE A 89 12.54 16.57 -4.32
CA PHE A 89 11.93 16.06 -5.56
C PHE A 89 11.70 14.54 -5.72
N VAL A 90 11.97 13.67 -4.72
CA VAL A 90 11.77 12.21 -4.90
C VAL A 90 11.14 11.56 -3.65
N PRO A 91 10.17 10.63 -3.79
CA PRO A 91 9.59 9.94 -2.63
C PRO A 91 10.64 9.11 -1.87
N THR A 92 10.51 9.07 -0.55
CA THR A 92 11.21 8.11 0.30
C THR A 92 10.22 7.13 0.90
N ALA A 93 10.48 5.84 0.72
CA ALA A 93 9.70 4.77 1.32
C ALA A 93 9.67 4.96 2.85
N ALA A 94 8.46 4.99 3.40
CA ALA A 94 8.24 5.32 4.80
C ALA A 94 7.38 4.27 5.46
N VAL A 95 7.80 3.87 6.67
CA VAL A 95 6.95 3.11 7.59
C VAL A 95 6.70 3.98 8.81
N PHE A 96 5.46 3.98 9.26
CA PHE A 96 4.99 4.65 10.45
C PHE A 96 4.33 3.65 11.38
N THR A 97 4.50 3.83 12.68
CA THR A 97 3.83 3.00 13.69
C THR A 97 2.99 3.86 14.62
N SER A 98 1.92 3.27 15.15
CA SER A 98 1.10 3.90 16.17
C SER A 98 0.55 2.87 17.15
N PRO A 99 0.71 3.06 18.47
CA PRO A 99 0.11 2.16 19.45
C PRO A 99 -1.40 2.33 19.61
N ASP A 100 -1.96 3.45 19.14
CA ASP A 100 -3.34 3.85 19.42
C ASP A 100 -4.09 4.42 18.20
N GLY A 101 -3.44 4.49 17.04
CA GLY A 101 -3.99 5.11 15.83
C GLY A 101 -4.10 6.63 15.89
N LEU A 102 -3.65 7.27 16.97
CA LEU A 102 -3.64 8.73 17.14
C LEU A 102 -2.24 9.32 17.09
N HIS A 103 -1.29 8.65 17.73
CA HIS A 103 0.10 9.09 17.83
C HIS A 103 0.96 8.27 16.87
N TRP A 104 1.34 8.88 15.75
CA TRP A 104 2.11 8.23 14.70
C TRP A 104 3.58 8.64 14.73
N THR A 105 4.47 7.68 14.53
CA THR A 105 5.92 7.92 14.47
C THR A 105 6.52 7.20 13.27
N ARG A 106 7.32 7.91 12.48
CA ARG A 106 8.12 7.28 11.41
C ARG A 106 9.22 6.43 12.02
N VAL A 107 9.36 5.19 11.54
CA VAL A 107 10.37 4.24 12.02
C VAL A 107 11.47 3.95 10.98
N THR A 108 11.26 4.26 9.70
CA THR A 108 12.30 4.08 8.69
C THR A 108 13.33 5.20 8.67
N PRO A 109 14.62 4.88 8.47
CA PRO A 109 15.66 5.87 8.26
C PRO A 109 15.53 6.56 6.90
N ARG A 110 16.41 7.55 6.66
CA ARG A 110 16.60 8.23 5.36
C ARG A 110 17.95 7.83 4.77
N ASP A 111 18.03 6.64 4.22
CA ASP A 111 19.22 6.10 3.57
C ASP A 111 18.88 5.42 2.23
N HIS A 112 19.88 4.93 1.50
CA HIS A 112 19.75 4.34 0.17
C HIS A 112 18.76 3.16 0.08
N ASN A 113 18.42 2.49 1.19
CA ASN A 113 17.42 1.41 1.19
C ASN A 113 15.98 1.92 1.12
N PHE A 114 15.76 3.22 1.33
CA PHE A 114 14.44 3.84 1.40
C PHE A 114 14.32 5.08 0.53
N ASN A 115 15.40 5.83 0.32
CA ASN A 115 15.44 7.00 -0.53
C ASN A 115 15.19 6.59 -1.99
N ASP A 116 14.44 7.42 -2.70
CA ASP A 116 14.06 7.17 -4.10
C ASP A 116 13.27 5.87 -4.28
N LYS A 117 12.51 5.45 -3.25
CA LYS A 117 11.66 4.26 -3.25
C LYS A 117 10.24 4.59 -2.80
N THR A 118 9.32 3.69 -3.07
CA THR A 118 7.95 3.74 -2.54
C THR A 118 7.60 2.43 -1.86
N MET A 119 6.65 2.48 -0.93
CA MET A 119 5.92 1.29 -0.48
C MET A 119 4.45 1.46 -0.88
N GLY A 120 3.90 0.46 -1.56
CA GLY A 120 2.51 0.42 -2.01
C GLY A 120 1.60 -0.41 -1.10
N ASP A 121 2.14 -1.47 -0.49
CA ASP A 121 1.35 -2.35 0.38
C ASP A 121 2.19 -3.02 1.47
N VAL A 122 1.52 -3.50 2.51
CA VAL A 122 2.10 -4.23 3.64
C VAL A 122 1.15 -5.30 4.18
N ILE A 123 1.67 -6.49 4.48
CA ILE A 123 0.92 -7.59 5.08
C ILE A 123 1.70 -8.25 6.23
N ALA A 124 0.97 -8.85 7.16
CA ALA A 124 1.56 -9.76 8.14
C ALA A 124 1.79 -11.14 7.50
N VAL A 125 2.97 -11.71 7.71
CA VAL A 125 3.33 -13.05 7.23
C VAL A 125 4.05 -13.79 8.35
N GLY A 126 3.46 -14.89 8.82
CA GLY A 126 3.98 -15.63 9.97
C GLY A 126 4.09 -14.74 11.20
N ASP A 127 5.28 -14.63 11.77
CA ASP A 127 5.63 -13.79 12.92
C ASP A 127 6.25 -12.44 12.52
N GLY A 128 6.13 -12.04 11.26
CA GLY A 128 6.69 -10.80 10.75
C GLY A 128 5.80 -10.09 9.74
N TYR A 129 6.41 -9.19 8.99
CA TYR A 129 5.76 -8.29 8.06
C TYR A 129 6.55 -8.21 6.76
N VAL A 130 5.81 -8.07 5.66
CA VAL A 130 6.35 -7.89 4.33
C VAL A 130 5.68 -6.67 3.71
N ALA A 131 6.49 -5.79 3.12
CA ALA A 131 6.01 -4.65 2.34
C ALA A 131 6.61 -4.69 0.94
N VAL A 132 5.91 -4.12 -0.04
CA VAL A 132 6.39 -4.04 -1.43
C VAL A 132 6.20 -2.64 -2.01
N GLY A 133 6.89 -2.36 -3.11
CA GLY A 133 6.77 -1.09 -3.82
C GLY A 133 7.65 -1.00 -5.06
N GLY A 134 8.13 0.22 -5.33
CA GLY A 134 8.96 0.55 -6.49
C GLY A 134 10.30 1.16 -6.10
N ASP A 135 11.18 1.23 -7.10
CA ASP A 135 12.48 1.89 -7.05
C ASP A 135 12.56 2.94 -8.16
N TYR A 136 12.92 4.19 -7.86
CA TYR A 136 13.14 5.25 -8.85
C TYR A 136 14.60 5.41 -9.28
N GLU A 137 15.52 4.73 -8.59
CA GLU A 137 16.95 4.67 -8.91
C GLU A 137 17.24 3.45 -9.79
N ASP A 138 16.75 2.28 -9.40
CA ASP A 138 16.81 1.03 -10.17
C ASP A 138 15.40 0.60 -10.62
N ILE A 139 14.85 1.38 -11.53
CA ILE A 139 13.45 1.28 -11.97
C ILE A 139 13.06 -0.11 -12.48
N ARG A 140 14.00 -0.94 -12.93
CA ARG A 140 13.73 -2.21 -13.59
C ARG A 140 13.31 -3.34 -12.64
N LEU A 141 13.30 -3.07 -11.34
CA LEU A 141 13.04 -4.06 -10.30
C LEU A 141 11.94 -3.56 -9.36
N MET A 142 11.00 -4.44 -9.03
CA MET A 142 10.12 -4.21 -7.88
C MET A 142 10.95 -4.27 -6.58
N THR A 143 10.43 -3.67 -5.52
CA THR A 143 11.11 -3.67 -4.21
C THR A 143 10.26 -4.35 -3.15
N ALA A 144 10.94 -4.96 -2.19
CA ALA A 144 10.32 -5.55 -1.03
C ALA A 144 11.14 -5.27 0.23
N TRP A 145 10.47 -5.27 1.37
CA TRP A 145 11.08 -5.15 2.68
C TRP A 145 10.47 -6.16 3.63
N THR A 146 11.28 -6.61 4.59
CA THR A 146 10.86 -7.50 5.66
C THR A 146 11.12 -6.88 7.03
N SER A 147 10.24 -7.16 7.98
CA SER A 147 10.42 -6.79 9.39
C SER A 147 9.88 -7.90 10.29
N ARG A 148 10.49 -8.08 11.47
CA ARG A 148 9.96 -9.00 12.51
C ARG A 148 9.08 -8.28 13.53
N ASP A 149 9.22 -6.96 13.65
CA ASP A 149 8.61 -6.18 14.74
C ASP A 149 7.82 -4.96 14.24
N GLY A 150 7.78 -4.72 12.93
CA GLY A 150 7.13 -3.56 12.32
C GLY A 150 7.89 -2.25 12.49
N VAL A 151 9.05 -2.27 13.15
CA VAL A 151 9.88 -1.09 13.46
C VAL A 151 11.19 -1.13 12.68
N HIS A 152 11.88 -2.26 12.70
CA HIS A 152 13.15 -2.45 12.02
C HIS A 152 12.91 -3.16 10.68
N TRP A 153 13.07 -2.42 9.60
CA TRP A 153 12.81 -2.88 8.23
C TRP A 153 14.11 -3.10 7.47
N ARG A 154 14.18 -4.21 6.75
CA ARG A 154 15.31 -4.55 5.88
C ARG A 154 14.81 -4.73 4.45
N ARG A 155 15.40 -3.98 3.52
CA ARG A 155 15.15 -4.15 2.09
C ARG A 155 15.67 -5.52 1.63
N SER A 156 14.85 -6.21 0.86
CA SER A 156 15.23 -7.46 0.21
C SER A 156 16.21 -7.18 -0.93
N PRO A 157 17.27 -7.99 -1.11
CA PRO A 157 18.12 -7.89 -2.29
C PRO A 157 17.27 -8.16 -3.52
N SER A 158 17.48 -7.38 -4.58
CA SER A 158 16.53 -7.24 -5.68
C SER A 158 16.04 -8.59 -6.27
N PRO A 159 14.74 -8.72 -6.60
CA PRO A 159 14.19 -9.91 -7.26
C PRO A 159 14.97 -10.29 -8.52
N GLN A 160 15.02 -11.59 -8.83
CA GLN A 160 15.56 -12.04 -10.11
C GLN A 160 14.55 -11.76 -11.25
N GLY A 161 15.07 -11.38 -12.42
CA GLY A 161 14.27 -11.15 -13.63
C GLY A 161 14.18 -9.68 -14.05
N GLU A 162 15.32 -9.00 -14.13
CA GLU A 162 15.44 -7.67 -14.71
C GLU A 162 14.80 -7.61 -16.10
N ILE A 163 14.07 -6.54 -16.38
CA ILE A 163 13.67 -6.22 -17.76
C ILE A 163 14.95 -5.88 -18.53
N GLY A 164 15.27 -6.65 -19.58
CA GLY A 164 16.48 -6.45 -20.37
C GLY A 164 16.46 -5.21 -21.29
N ALA A 165 15.34 -4.50 -21.37
CA ALA A 165 15.18 -3.31 -22.19
C ALA A 165 15.89 -2.08 -21.59
N GLU A 166 16.43 -1.23 -22.46
CA GLU A 166 17.10 0.01 -22.07
C GLU A 166 16.17 0.95 -21.28
N PHE A 167 14.87 0.93 -21.59
CA PHE A 167 13.84 1.66 -20.86
C PHE A 167 12.74 0.69 -20.41
N GLY A 168 12.58 0.56 -19.09
CA GLY A 168 11.60 -0.33 -18.47
C GLY A 168 11.45 0.00 -16.99
N PHE A 169 10.30 -0.30 -16.40
CA PHE A 169 10.14 -0.25 -14.95
C PHE A 169 9.29 -1.39 -14.40
N GLN A 170 9.48 -1.74 -13.13
CA GLN A 170 8.65 -2.67 -12.38
C GLN A 170 8.23 -2.02 -11.05
N ILE A 171 6.97 -2.19 -10.70
CA ILE A 171 6.43 -1.77 -9.39
C ILE A 171 5.49 -2.85 -8.87
N ALA A 172 5.54 -3.11 -7.57
CA ALA A 172 4.58 -3.94 -6.87
C ALA A 172 3.65 -3.05 -6.04
N ASP A 173 2.36 -3.24 -6.24
CA ASP A 173 1.31 -2.38 -5.69
C ASP A 173 0.45 -3.09 -4.64
N ALA A 174 0.34 -4.42 -4.68
CA ALA A 174 -0.50 -5.18 -3.74
C ALA A 174 0.09 -6.54 -3.39
N LEU A 175 -0.23 -7.00 -2.18
CA LEU A 175 0.23 -8.25 -1.57
C LEU A 175 -0.93 -9.16 -1.19
N ALA A 176 -0.68 -10.47 -1.26
CA ALA A 176 -1.59 -11.50 -0.80
C ALA A 176 -0.83 -12.71 -0.27
N VAL A 177 -1.42 -13.47 0.66
CA VAL A 177 -0.92 -14.79 1.06
C VAL A 177 -1.93 -15.85 0.66
N VAL A 178 -1.48 -16.82 -0.13
CA VAL A 178 -2.30 -17.97 -0.56
C VAL A 178 -1.48 -19.23 -0.40
N ASP A 179 -2.04 -20.22 0.32
CA ASP A 179 -1.39 -21.50 0.60
C ASP A 179 0.03 -21.38 1.18
N GLY A 180 0.27 -20.36 2.00
CA GLY A 180 1.56 -20.08 2.63
C GLY A 180 2.60 -19.43 1.70
N VAL A 181 2.24 -19.13 0.46
CA VAL A 181 3.06 -18.38 -0.50
C VAL A 181 2.64 -16.92 -0.48
N ILE A 182 3.63 -16.02 -0.46
CA ILE A 182 3.41 -14.58 -0.58
C ILE A 182 3.38 -14.25 -2.07
N TRP A 183 2.33 -13.59 -2.50
CA TRP A 183 2.16 -13.09 -3.84
C TRP A 183 2.19 -11.58 -3.84
N ALA A 184 2.83 -11.00 -4.84
CA ALA A 184 2.79 -9.57 -5.10
C ALA A 184 2.34 -9.34 -6.53
N THR A 185 1.52 -8.32 -6.74
CA THR A 185 1.15 -7.86 -8.07
C THR A 185 1.43 -6.38 -8.22
N GLY A 186 1.60 -5.95 -9.46
CA GLY A 186 1.66 -4.54 -9.83
C GLY A 186 1.79 -4.42 -11.34
N ARG A 187 2.68 -3.55 -11.80
CA ARG A 187 2.89 -3.30 -13.23
C ARG A 187 4.33 -3.49 -13.63
N ASP A 188 4.50 -3.84 -14.91
CA ASP A 188 5.78 -3.73 -15.58
C ASP A 188 5.66 -3.07 -16.95
N PHE A 189 6.47 -2.03 -17.14
CA PHE A 189 6.61 -1.35 -18.40
C PHE A 189 7.90 -1.79 -19.08
N ASP A 190 7.81 -2.06 -20.38
CA ASP A 190 8.94 -2.38 -21.23
C ASP A 190 8.76 -1.63 -22.55
N ALA A 191 9.66 -0.68 -22.83
CA ALA A 191 9.59 0.10 -24.05
C ALA A 191 9.76 -0.76 -25.31
N ALA A 192 10.36 -1.96 -25.22
CA ALA A 192 10.46 -2.88 -26.34
C ALA A 192 9.12 -3.59 -26.66
N ARG A 193 8.14 -3.55 -25.75
CA ARG A 193 6.76 -4.05 -25.99
C ARG A 193 5.87 -3.02 -26.68
N GLY A 194 6.20 -1.74 -26.59
CA GLY A 194 5.38 -0.65 -27.10
C GLY A 194 5.14 -0.74 -28.61
N ASN A 195 3.86 -0.62 -29.01
CA ASN A 195 3.45 -0.28 -30.37
C ASN A 195 2.49 0.91 -30.29
N ASP A 196 2.02 1.41 -31.44
CA ASP A 196 1.20 2.64 -31.51
C ASP A 196 -0.06 2.66 -30.62
N ASN A 197 -0.48 1.51 -30.05
CA ASN A 197 -1.71 1.35 -29.26
C ASN A 197 -1.51 0.77 -27.85
N ASN A 198 -0.29 0.53 -27.38
CA ASN A 198 -0.04 0.10 -26.01
C ASN A 198 1.15 0.88 -25.46
N ASP A 199 1.01 1.47 -24.27
CA ASP A 199 2.10 2.16 -23.61
C ASP A 199 3.24 1.21 -23.20
N GLY A 200 3.13 -0.10 -23.43
CA GLY A 200 4.17 -1.08 -23.12
C GLY A 200 4.10 -1.57 -21.68
N SER A 201 3.09 -1.18 -20.91
CA SER A 201 2.81 -1.68 -19.56
C SER A 201 1.96 -2.95 -19.60
N LEU A 202 2.28 -3.90 -18.72
CA LEU A 202 1.46 -5.10 -18.47
C LEU A 202 1.30 -5.30 -16.96
N PRO A 203 0.27 -6.06 -16.54
CA PRO A 203 0.20 -6.58 -15.19
C PRO A 203 1.38 -7.50 -14.91
N ALA A 204 1.93 -7.37 -13.71
CA ALA A 204 3.09 -8.12 -13.27
C ALA A 204 2.76 -8.89 -11.99
N LEU A 205 3.25 -10.13 -11.90
CA LEU A 205 3.02 -11.02 -10.78
C LEU A 205 4.34 -11.62 -10.30
N TRP A 206 4.54 -11.64 -9.00
CA TRP A 206 5.69 -12.26 -8.36
C TRP A 206 5.25 -13.12 -7.18
N ARG A 207 6.08 -14.09 -6.83
CA ARG A 207 5.90 -14.91 -5.63
C ARG A 207 7.16 -14.97 -4.78
N SER A 208 6.98 -15.19 -3.49
CA SER A 208 8.05 -15.44 -2.53
C SER A 208 7.57 -16.38 -1.43
N ASP A 209 8.46 -17.26 -0.97
CA ASP A 209 8.19 -18.12 0.19
C ASP A 209 8.61 -17.46 1.51
N ASN A 210 9.35 -16.34 1.46
CA ASN A 210 10.00 -15.73 2.63
C ASN A 210 9.96 -14.19 2.67
N GLY A 211 9.40 -13.54 1.64
CA GLY A 211 9.33 -12.08 1.50
C GLY A 211 10.68 -11.42 1.12
N VAL A 212 11.72 -12.22 0.95
CA VAL A 212 13.08 -11.79 0.59
C VAL A 212 13.40 -12.16 -0.84
N ASP A 213 13.24 -13.44 -1.19
CA ASP A 213 13.55 -13.95 -2.50
C ASP A 213 12.29 -13.95 -3.35
N TRP A 214 12.25 -13.07 -4.35
CA TRP A 214 11.10 -12.88 -5.22
C TRP A 214 11.38 -13.39 -6.62
N VAL A 215 10.42 -14.13 -7.17
CA VAL A 215 10.48 -14.71 -8.51
C VAL A 215 9.31 -14.19 -9.34
N ARG A 216 9.61 -13.70 -10.54
CA ARG A 216 8.59 -13.30 -11.51
C ARG A 216 7.82 -14.52 -12.00
N VAL A 217 6.50 -14.40 -12.06
CA VAL A 217 5.58 -15.44 -12.52
C VAL A 217 4.87 -14.95 -13.77
N ASP A 218 4.73 -15.83 -14.76
CA ASP A 218 3.83 -15.62 -15.88
C ASP A 218 2.38 -15.79 -15.38
N PRO A 219 1.53 -14.75 -15.43
CA PRO A 219 0.15 -14.84 -14.98
C PRO A 219 -0.64 -15.99 -15.61
N GLU A 220 -0.35 -16.39 -16.85
CA GLU A 220 -1.05 -17.49 -17.54
C GLU A 220 -0.69 -18.87 -16.96
N SER A 221 0.44 -18.98 -16.25
CA SER A 221 0.88 -20.23 -15.60
C SER A 221 0.22 -20.49 -14.25
N VAL A 222 -0.51 -19.51 -13.72
CA VAL A 222 -1.12 -19.59 -12.39
C VAL A 222 -2.44 -20.35 -12.46
N THR A 223 -2.55 -21.41 -11.65
CA THR A 223 -3.75 -22.27 -11.58
C THR A 223 -4.55 -22.11 -10.29
N VAL A 224 -4.06 -21.29 -9.36
CA VAL A 224 -4.68 -20.98 -8.07
C VAL A 224 -5.22 -19.55 -8.09
N ALA A 225 -6.39 -19.32 -7.47
CA ALA A 225 -6.95 -17.98 -7.37
C ALA A 225 -6.20 -17.13 -6.32
N ILE A 226 -5.73 -15.94 -6.70
CA ILE A 226 -4.98 -15.04 -5.83
C ILE A 226 -5.74 -13.71 -5.68
N PRO A 227 -6.33 -13.41 -4.52
CA PRO A 227 -7.07 -12.17 -4.30
C PRO A 227 -6.14 -11.02 -3.88
N PHE A 228 -6.17 -9.88 -4.58
CA PHE A 228 -5.32 -8.71 -4.27
C PHE A 228 -6.09 -7.45 -3.81
N VAL A 229 -7.40 -7.40 -4.03
CA VAL A 229 -8.30 -6.43 -3.39
C VAL A 229 -9.32 -7.25 -2.64
N VAL A 230 -9.34 -7.19 -1.31
CA VAL A 230 -10.34 -7.91 -0.50
C VAL A 230 -11.28 -6.88 0.09
N ILE A 231 -12.53 -6.85 -0.40
CA ILE A 231 -13.62 -6.25 0.39
C ILE A 231 -13.97 -7.31 1.43
N ASP A 232 -13.50 -7.13 2.66
CA ASP A 232 -13.83 -8.01 3.78
C ASP A 232 -15.07 -7.47 4.50
N SER A 233 -16.15 -8.22 4.41
CA SER A 233 -17.32 -8.04 5.27
C SER A 233 -17.63 -9.39 5.93
N PRO A 234 -18.33 -9.43 7.07
CA PRO A 234 -18.67 -10.68 7.75
C PRO A 234 -19.35 -11.73 6.84
N GLU A 235 -20.02 -11.27 5.78
CA GLU A 235 -20.84 -12.11 4.89
C GLU A 235 -20.21 -12.37 3.51
N LEU A 236 -19.14 -11.64 3.16
CA LEU A 236 -18.66 -11.62 1.78
C LEU A 236 -17.20 -11.18 1.70
N ARG A 237 -16.37 -12.00 1.03
CA ARG A 237 -15.03 -11.63 0.57
C ARG A 237 -15.04 -11.52 -0.94
N ILE A 238 -14.82 -10.31 -1.46
CA ILE A 238 -14.70 -10.07 -2.90
C ILE A 238 -13.24 -9.78 -3.26
N GLY A 239 -12.66 -10.59 -4.15
CA GLY A 239 -11.39 -10.39 -4.84
C GLY A 239 -11.58 -9.67 -6.18
N VAL A 240 -10.78 -8.66 -6.52
CA VAL A 240 -10.81 -8.01 -7.86
C VAL A 240 -9.44 -8.06 -8.54
N TRP A 241 -9.43 -8.47 -9.81
CA TRP A 241 -8.25 -8.46 -10.70
C TRP A 241 -8.60 -7.89 -12.08
N PRO A 242 -7.81 -6.97 -12.68
CA PRO A 242 -6.65 -6.27 -12.11
C PRO A 242 -7.06 -5.13 -11.14
N PRO A 243 -6.14 -4.60 -10.31
CA PRO A 243 -6.44 -3.56 -9.32
C PRO A 243 -6.94 -2.24 -9.97
N PRO A 244 -7.81 -1.48 -9.28
CA PRO A 244 -8.59 -0.38 -9.86
C PRO A 244 -7.82 0.92 -10.17
N PHE A 245 -6.49 0.92 -10.13
CA PHE A 245 -5.66 2.12 -10.35
C PHE A 245 -5.13 2.28 -11.79
N SER A 246 -5.69 1.56 -12.76
CA SER A 246 -5.31 1.66 -14.19
C SER A 246 -6.53 1.69 -15.10
N LEU A 247 -6.39 2.29 -16.28
CA LEU A 247 -7.34 2.12 -17.39
C LEU A 247 -7.47 0.61 -17.67
N ILE A 248 -8.61 0.02 -17.29
CA ILE A 248 -8.85 -1.40 -17.49
C ILE A 248 -9.34 -1.61 -18.92
N GLU A 249 -8.43 -1.91 -19.84
CA GLU A 249 -8.76 -2.40 -21.17
C GLU A 249 -8.83 -3.94 -21.16
N GLY A 250 -9.90 -4.50 -20.58
CA GLY A 250 -10.11 -5.95 -20.51
C GLY A 250 -11.14 -6.40 -19.47
N PRO A 251 -11.53 -7.69 -19.45
CA PRO A 251 -12.47 -8.21 -18.47
C PRO A 251 -11.86 -8.22 -17.06
N VAL A 252 -12.54 -7.56 -16.12
CA VAL A 252 -12.25 -7.65 -14.69
C VAL A 252 -12.73 -9.01 -14.17
N GLN A 253 -11.85 -9.75 -13.52
CA GLN A 253 -12.21 -10.95 -12.80
C GLN A 253 -12.63 -10.58 -11.38
N VAL A 254 -13.88 -10.93 -11.05
CA VAL A 254 -14.47 -10.75 -9.73
C VAL A 254 -14.58 -12.13 -9.10
N PHE A 255 -13.98 -12.28 -7.93
CA PHE A 255 -13.98 -13.51 -7.16
C PHE A 255 -14.81 -13.32 -5.92
N ILE A 256 -15.71 -14.26 -5.63
CA ILE A 256 -16.49 -14.28 -4.39
C ILE A 256 -16.03 -15.50 -3.61
N ALA A 257 -15.50 -15.29 -2.41
CA ALA A 257 -15.25 -16.35 -1.44
C ALA A 257 -16.31 -16.29 -0.34
N GLU A 258 -16.87 -17.44 0.00
CA GLU A 258 -17.76 -17.57 1.16
C GLU A 258 -16.95 -17.36 2.44
N SER A 259 -17.49 -16.53 3.33
CA SER A 259 -16.99 -16.40 4.71
C SER A 259 -16.98 -17.79 5.35
N THR A 260 -15.79 -18.31 5.65
CA THR A 260 -15.69 -19.48 6.51
C THR A 260 -15.61 -18.95 7.94
N ASP A 261 -16.73 -19.03 8.64
CA ASP A 261 -16.80 -18.79 10.08
C ASP A 261 -15.71 -19.63 10.79
N VAL A 262 -14.74 -18.95 11.42
CA VAL A 262 -13.85 -19.50 12.45
C VAL A 262 -13.70 -18.49 13.57
#